data_AF-A0A7S0IL23-F1
#
_entry.id   AF-A0A7S0IL23-F1
#
_cell.length_a   1.000
_cell.length_b   1.000
_cell.length_c   1.000
_cell.angle_alpha   90.00
_cell.angle_beta   90.00
_cell.angle_gamma   90.00
#
_symmetry.space_group_name_H-M   'P 1'
#
loop_
_entity.id
_entity.type
_entity.pdbx_description
1 polymer ?
#
loop_
_entity_poly.entity_id
_entity_poly.type
_entity_poly.pdbx_seq_one_letter_code
_entity_poly.pdbx_strand_id
1 'polypeptide(L)'
;RDPAARAEMLSAWSSSRTLLLDMRDADAFHARRLAGAVNLPRTTMSGRLHELPPRSRPLAVVLDPAPVACVDEDAWYRAQLAWFTADFKGNPWTLRGCVVGDDALFDDAAARSGFPVATGAARPTARLWEPSDNVARWLPAVEARMAHRWGRGGRLLEGAASSEAASSEAAPSEEEPASEPDDHDDDATRPLCVDLGCGAGRDAVYAALRGWRVLALDSDAKGLARCAALARAHGVRDRVAPVRVDLERTDPAVVFETIGARPWSSLVNDARASAVDWASLVSRDANDAFTGTPAKNPVRAVLAVRFLRRRVAQSLPRLLPAGAAVMWFHFTRGAELTAVGRPNKAKDLLEDGELRTAFGAERGWTVVADGATKLPDGRPVSEFVAVRDRV
;
A
#
# COMPACT_ATOMS: atom_id res chain seq x y z
N ARG A 1 32.81 -4.74 9.01
CA ARG A 1 33.87 -3.94 8.36
C ARG A 1 34.84 -4.81 7.56
N ASP A 2 35.16 -6.03 8.03
CA ASP A 2 35.87 -7.05 7.24
C ASP A 2 35.22 -7.28 5.86
N PRO A 3 35.95 -7.07 4.74
CA PRO A 3 35.42 -7.27 3.39
C PRO A 3 34.95 -8.70 3.08
N ALA A 4 35.62 -9.72 3.61
CA ALA A 4 35.25 -11.12 3.37
C ALA A 4 33.90 -11.44 4.03
N ALA A 5 33.75 -11.10 5.32
CA ALA A 5 32.47 -11.22 6.03
C ALA A 5 31.34 -10.43 5.36
N ARG A 6 31.62 -9.23 4.82
CA ARG A 6 30.61 -8.43 4.10
C ARG A 6 30.17 -9.12 2.82
N ALA A 7 31.11 -9.67 2.04
CA ALA A 7 30.77 -10.41 0.83
C ALA A 7 29.91 -11.64 1.13
N GLU A 8 30.25 -12.40 2.18
CA GLU A 8 29.45 -13.54 2.64
C GLU A 8 28.02 -13.11 3.04
N MET A 9 27.89 -12.01 3.79
CA MET A 9 26.58 -11.43 4.14
C MET A 9 25.77 -11.05 2.90
N LEU A 10 26.38 -10.40 1.90
CA LEU A 10 25.71 -10.03 0.66
C LEU A 10 25.24 -11.27 -0.12
N SER A 11 26.07 -12.32 -0.22
CA SER A 11 25.67 -13.59 -0.85
C SER A 11 24.49 -14.25 -0.12
N ALA A 12 24.48 -14.21 1.22
CA ALA A 12 23.35 -14.70 2.01
C ALA A 12 22.08 -13.86 1.80
N TRP A 13 22.20 -12.54 1.71
CA TRP A 13 21.06 -11.64 1.46
C TRP A 13 20.46 -11.82 0.07
N SER A 14 21.30 -12.02 -0.94
CA SER A 14 20.87 -12.31 -2.32
C SER A 14 20.08 -13.62 -2.38
N SER A 15 20.65 -14.70 -1.85
CA SER A 15 20.04 -16.04 -1.84
C SER A 15 18.71 -16.08 -1.08
N SER A 16 18.57 -15.30 -0.01
CA SER A 16 17.36 -15.25 0.82
C SER A 16 16.32 -14.20 0.39
N ARG A 17 16.60 -13.42 -0.68
CA ARG A 17 15.79 -12.28 -1.12
C ARG A 17 15.46 -11.33 0.04
N THR A 18 16.47 -11.02 0.85
CA THR A 18 16.33 -10.16 2.03
C THR A 18 15.97 -8.73 1.60
N LEU A 19 15.01 -8.11 2.32
CA LEU A 19 14.66 -6.70 2.10
C LEU A 19 15.83 -5.80 2.48
N LEU A 20 16.18 -4.85 1.61
CA LEU A 20 17.32 -3.96 1.80
C LEU A 20 16.85 -2.54 2.07
N LEU A 21 17.14 -2.04 3.26
CA LEU A 21 16.96 -0.65 3.65
C LEU A 21 18.29 0.09 3.57
N ASP A 22 18.34 1.18 2.82
CA ASP A 22 19.49 2.08 2.78
C ASP A 22 19.17 3.36 3.56
N MET A 23 19.89 3.57 4.66
CA MET A 23 19.69 4.71 5.57
C MET A 23 20.50 5.94 5.20
N ARG A 24 21.34 5.86 4.15
CA ARG A 24 22.15 6.98 3.69
C ARG A 24 21.29 8.10 3.12
N ASP A 25 21.87 9.29 3.01
CA ASP A 25 21.21 10.38 2.30
C ASP A 25 20.92 10.03 0.83
N ALA A 26 19.99 10.76 0.23
CA ALA A 26 19.51 10.47 -1.12
C ALA A 26 20.62 10.61 -2.17
N ASP A 27 21.54 11.57 -2.00
CA ASP A 27 22.62 11.80 -2.96
C ASP A 27 23.61 10.63 -2.94
N ALA A 28 24.00 10.16 -1.75
CA ALA A 28 24.84 8.99 -1.58
C ALA A 28 24.19 7.71 -2.13
N PHE A 29 22.87 7.56 -1.95
CA PHE A 29 22.10 6.44 -2.49
C PHE A 29 21.97 6.47 -4.03
N HIS A 30 21.78 7.66 -4.61
CA HIS A 30 21.71 7.83 -6.06
C HIS A 30 23.07 7.72 -6.73
N ALA A 31 24.14 8.16 -6.07
CA ALA A 31 25.51 7.95 -6.54
C ALA A 31 25.80 6.45 -6.70
N ARG A 32 25.44 5.64 -5.70
CA ARG A 32 25.58 4.18 -5.74
C ARG A 32 24.77 3.49 -4.64
N ARG A 33 24.20 2.33 -4.94
CA ARG A 33 23.42 1.51 -4.01
C ARG A 33 23.51 0.04 -4.36
N LEU A 34 23.26 -0.82 -3.39
CA LEU A 34 22.95 -2.23 -3.67
C LEU A 34 21.62 -2.29 -4.46
N ALA A 35 21.59 -3.05 -5.55
CA ALA A 35 20.39 -3.17 -6.38
C ALA A 35 19.21 -3.73 -5.57
N GLY A 36 18.04 -3.13 -5.74
CA GLY A 36 16.84 -3.48 -4.96
C GLY A 36 16.74 -2.84 -3.57
N ALA A 37 17.77 -2.10 -3.13
CA ALA A 37 17.68 -1.33 -1.89
C ALA A 37 16.68 -0.17 -1.99
N VAL A 38 15.98 0.09 -0.89
CA VAL A 38 15.03 1.20 -0.73
C VAL A 38 15.64 2.24 0.19
N ASN A 39 15.66 3.50 -0.25
CA ASN A 39 16.22 4.59 0.52
C ASN A 39 15.21 5.22 1.49
N LEU A 40 15.45 5.08 2.78
CA LEU A 40 14.84 5.91 3.82
C LEU A 40 15.98 6.54 4.63
N PRO A 41 16.40 7.76 4.27
CA PRO A 41 17.47 8.44 4.98
C PRO A 41 17.19 8.53 6.47
N ARG A 42 18.19 8.25 7.30
CA ARG A 42 18.09 8.28 8.77
C ARG A 42 17.46 9.56 9.30
N THR A 43 17.78 10.70 8.68
CA THR A 43 17.28 12.03 9.02
C THR A 43 15.77 12.21 8.82
N THR A 44 15.15 11.41 7.95
CA THR A 44 13.71 11.47 7.63
C THR A 44 12.92 10.25 8.10
N MET A 45 13.60 9.24 8.65
CA MET A 45 13.00 7.93 8.94
C MET A 45 11.89 7.98 10.00
N SER A 46 11.96 8.91 10.96
CA SER A 46 10.97 9.06 12.04
C SER A 46 9.53 9.24 11.52
N GLY A 47 9.34 10.00 10.45
CA GLY A 47 8.04 10.23 9.80
C GLY A 47 7.63 9.10 8.84
N ARG A 48 8.58 8.24 8.48
CA ARG A 48 8.47 7.25 7.39
C ARG A 48 8.49 5.80 7.85
N LEU A 49 8.38 5.53 9.16
CA LEU A 49 8.32 4.16 9.69
C LEU A 49 7.18 3.30 9.09
N HIS A 50 6.12 3.93 8.59
CA HIS A 50 5.04 3.28 7.87
C HIS A 50 5.47 2.71 6.49
N GLU A 51 6.69 2.96 6.03
CA GLU A 51 7.27 2.37 4.82
C GLU A 51 8.13 1.14 5.12
N LEU A 52 8.47 0.89 6.39
CA LEU A 52 9.22 -0.29 6.81
C LEU A 52 8.36 -1.56 6.75
N PRO A 53 8.97 -2.76 6.63
CA PRO A 53 8.20 -3.99 6.66
C PRO A 53 7.59 -4.22 8.06
N PRO A 54 6.63 -5.15 8.18
CA PRO A 54 6.24 -5.68 9.49
C PRO A 54 7.48 -6.11 10.30
N ARG A 55 7.47 -5.90 11.62
CA ARG A 55 8.62 -6.19 12.49
C ARG A 55 9.11 -7.65 12.42
N SER A 56 8.22 -8.59 12.14
CA SER A 56 8.51 -10.02 11.96
C SER A 56 9.18 -10.35 10.63
N ARG A 57 9.10 -9.46 9.64
CA ARG A 57 9.68 -9.67 8.31
C ARG A 57 11.17 -9.29 8.37
N PRO A 58 12.09 -10.21 8.04
CA PRO A 58 13.52 -9.92 8.13
C PRO A 58 13.96 -8.85 7.12
N LEU A 59 14.79 -7.90 7.55
CA LEU A 59 15.40 -6.88 6.70
C LEU A 59 16.90 -6.72 7.01
N ALA A 60 17.67 -6.27 6.03
CA ALA A 60 19.06 -5.86 6.19
C ALA A 60 19.23 -4.36 5.94
N VAL A 61 20.24 -3.77 6.57
CA VAL A 61 20.41 -2.32 6.62
C VAL A 61 21.77 -1.90 6.08
N VAL A 62 21.79 -0.91 5.19
CA VAL A 62 22.98 -0.15 4.82
C VAL A 62 23.02 1.12 5.66
N LEU A 63 24.08 1.25 6.48
CA LEU A 63 24.29 2.33 7.43
C LEU A 63 25.08 3.49 6.81
N ASP A 64 24.87 4.70 7.33
CA ASP A 64 25.75 5.84 7.08
C ASP A 64 27.18 5.51 7.53
N PRO A 65 28.22 5.77 6.71
CA PRO A 65 29.59 5.72 7.20
C PRO A 65 29.81 6.74 8.32
N ALA A 66 30.70 6.41 9.26
CA ALA A 66 31.12 7.36 10.27
C ALA A 66 31.83 8.56 9.61
N PRO A 67 31.52 9.81 10.00
CA PRO A 67 32.27 10.97 9.54
C PRO A 67 33.74 10.85 9.92
N VAL A 68 34.65 11.44 9.13
CA VAL A 68 36.11 11.43 9.43
C VAL A 68 36.43 12.01 10.82
N ALA A 69 35.63 12.98 11.29
CA ALA A 69 35.76 13.58 12.61
C ALA A 69 35.13 12.76 13.75
N CYS A 70 34.59 11.58 13.48
CA CYS A 70 33.93 10.74 14.48
C CYS A 70 34.96 10.13 15.43
N VAL A 71 34.85 10.46 16.72
CA VAL A 71 35.78 9.97 17.76
C VAL A 71 35.44 8.54 18.21
N ASP A 72 34.15 8.19 18.21
CA ASP A 72 33.66 6.87 18.59
C ASP A 72 32.72 6.32 17.51
N GLU A 73 33.28 5.60 16.56
CA GLU A 73 32.54 5.00 15.46
C GLU A 73 31.57 3.91 15.94
N ASP A 74 31.91 3.17 16.99
CA ASP A 74 31.05 2.10 17.49
C ASP A 74 29.79 2.68 18.15
N ALA A 75 29.90 3.81 18.85
CA ALA A 75 28.75 4.58 19.30
C ALA A 75 27.93 5.14 18.12
N TRP A 76 28.59 5.63 17.07
CA TRP A 76 27.92 6.13 15.87
C TRP A 76 27.04 5.06 15.21
N TYR A 77 27.58 3.87 14.94
CA TYR A 77 26.81 2.78 14.33
C TYR A 77 25.73 2.23 15.27
N ARG A 78 25.99 2.12 16.58
CA ARG A 78 24.96 1.73 17.56
C ARG A 78 23.78 2.70 17.58
N ALA A 79 24.03 4.00 17.46
CA ALA A 79 22.96 5.00 17.40
C ALA A 79 22.08 4.84 16.14
N GLN A 80 22.64 4.40 15.02
CA GLN A 80 21.86 4.09 13.82
C GLN A 80 21.02 2.82 14.00
N LEU A 81 21.60 1.77 14.60
CA LEU A 81 20.90 0.51 14.83
C LEU A 81 19.83 0.60 15.92
N ALA A 82 19.90 1.61 16.82
CA ALA A 82 18.92 1.84 17.87
C ALA A 82 17.47 1.94 17.34
N TRP A 83 17.29 2.38 16.09
CA TRP A 83 15.99 2.46 15.43
C TRP A 83 15.28 1.10 15.27
N PHE A 84 16.05 0.01 15.19
CA PHE A 84 15.53 -1.33 14.99
C PHE A 84 15.37 -2.11 16.30
N THR A 85 15.77 -1.50 17.41
CA THR A 85 15.59 -2.09 18.74
C THR A 85 14.12 -2.10 19.13
N ALA A 86 13.82 -2.80 20.23
CA ALA A 86 12.46 -2.93 20.73
C ALA A 86 11.82 -1.57 21.03
N ASP A 87 10.56 -1.41 20.64
CA ASP A 87 9.76 -0.27 21.11
C ASP A 87 9.32 -0.48 22.58
N PHE A 88 8.49 0.45 23.08
CA PHE A 88 7.94 0.37 24.44
C PHE A 88 7.10 -0.90 24.71
N LYS A 89 6.75 -1.68 23.68
CA LYS A 89 6.07 -2.98 23.81
C LYS A 89 7.02 -4.17 23.70
N GLY A 90 8.33 -3.93 23.67
CA GLY A 90 9.33 -5.00 23.65
C GLY A 90 9.50 -5.67 22.29
N ASN A 91 8.97 -5.11 21.19
CA ASN A 91 8.98 -5.78 19.89
C ASN A 91 10.03 -5.16 18.94
N PRO A 92 11.21 -5.76 18.72
CA PRO A 92 12.23 -5.24 17.81
C PRO A 92 11.90 -5.54 16.34
N TRP A 93 12.58 -4.87 15.41
CA TRP A 93 12.60 -5.34 14.00
C TRP A 93 13.53 -6.53 13.86
N THR A 94 13.16 -7.46 12.97
CA THR A 94 13.97 -8.63 12.66
C THR A 94 15.10 -8.23 11.71
N LEU A 95 16.27 -7.90 12.25
CA LEU A 95 17.45 -7.60 11.44
C LEU A 95 18.18 -8.87 11.02
N ARG A 96 18.43 -9.04 9.71
CA ARG A 96 19.34 -10.07 9.16
C ARG A 96 20.80 -9.70 9.30
N GLY A 97 21.09 -8.41 9.37
CA GLY A 97 22.43 -7.87 9.47
C GLY A 97 22.49 -6.44 8.99
N CYS A 98 23.68 -5.84 9.09
CA CYS A 98 23.94 -4.51 8.57
C CYS A 98 25.33 -4.41 7.94
N VAL A 99 25.48 -3.48 7.00
CA VAL A 99 26.76 -3.12 6.38
C VAL A 99 26.87 -1.60 6.35
N VAL A 100 28.10 -1.07 6.39
CA VAL A 100 28.34 0.37 6.19
C VAL A 100 28.27 0.67 4.69
N GLY A 101 27.69 1.78 4.25
CA GLY A 101 27.65 2.14 2.83
C GLY A 101 28.85 2.98 2.37
N ASP A 102 30.05 2.42 2.48
CA ASP A 102 31.34 3.01 2.07
C ASP A 102 31.86 2.44 0.73
N ASP A 103 32.99 2.96 0.22
CA ASP A 103 33.64 2.48 -1.01
C ASP A 103 33.88 0.97 -0.97
N ALA A 104 34.37 0.46 0.15
CA ALA A 104 34.64 -0.97 0.34
C ALA A 104 33.37 -1.85 0.27
N LEU A 105 32.17 -1.31 0.53
CA LEU A 105 30.93 -2.06 0.26
C LEU A 105 30.75 -2.30 -1.23
N PHE A 106 30.82 -1.22 -2.01
CA PHE A 106 30.35 -1.18 -3.38
C PHE A 106 31.41 -1.68 -4.36
N ASP A 107 32.65 -1.27 -4.17
CA ASP A 107 33.74 -1.55 -5.11
C ASP A 107 34.36 -2.93 -4.86
N ASP A 108 34.18 -3.46 -3.64
CA ASP A 108 34.85 -4.67 -3.20
C ASP A 108 33.88 -5.78 -2.74
N ALA A 109 33.18 -5.60 -1.61
CA ALA A 109 32.32 -6.65 -1.06
C ALA A 109 31.19 -7.06 -2.03
N ALA A 110 30.57 -6.09 -2.72
CA ALA A 110 29.56 -6.35 -3.74
C ALA A 110 30.15 -7.07 -4.97
N ALA A 111 31.34 -6.65 -5.44
CA ALA A 111 32.03 -7.32 -6.53
C ALA A 111 32.38 -8.78 -6.20
N ARG A 112 32.95 -9.05 -5.02
CA ARG A 112 33.30 -10.41 -4.55
C ARG A 112 32.08 -11.33 -4.43
N SER A 113 30.95 -10.80 -3.99
CA SER A 113 29.71 -11.57 -3.77
C SER A 113 28.85 -11.70 -5.03
N GLY A 114 29.19 -10.98 -6.11
CA GLY A 114 28.34 -10.84 -7.30
C GLY A 114 27.05 -10.07 -7.02
N PHE A 115 26.98 -9.28 -5.94
CA PHE A 115 25.79 -8.50 -5.61
C PHE A 115 25.71 -7.26 -6.51
N PRO A 116 24.63 -7.06 -7.29
CA PRO A 116 24.59 -5.96 -8.25
C PRO A 116 24.58 -4.59 -7.56
N VAL A 117 25.36 -3.64 -8.09
CA VAL A 117 25.38 -2.23 -7.67
C VAL A 117 24.71 -1.39 -8.75
N ALA A 118 23.82 -0.49 -8.35
CA ALA A 118 23.10 0.42 -9.23
C ALA A 118 23.48 1.88 -8.95
N THR A 119 23.45 2.71 -9.98
CA THR A 119 23.68 4.16 -9.91
C THR A 119 22.48 4.92 -10.50
N GLY A 120 22.44 6.24 -10.34
CA GLY A 120 21.40 7.12 -10.87
C GLY A 120 20.06 7.03 -10.14
N ALA A 121 19.02 7.61 -10.76
CA ALA A 121 17.67 7.64 -10.21
C ALA A 121 17.14 6.21 -9.97
N ALA A 122 16.61 5.96 -8.77
CA ALA A 122 15.97 4.69 -8.45
C ALA A 122 14.55 4.68 -9.01
N ARG A 123 14.13 3.56 -9.62
CA ARG A 123 12.74 3.39 -10.02
C ARG A 123 11.87 3.26 -8.76
N PRO A 124 10.66 3.85 -8.74
CA PRO A 124 9.75 3.86 -7.59
C PRO A 124 9.10 2.49 -7.29
N THR A 125 9.60 1.40 -7.87
CA THR A 125 8.97 0.07 -7.81
C THR A 125 9.38 -0.74 -6.58
N ALA A 126 10.58 -0.50 -6.02
CA ALA A 126 11.05 -1.20 -4.84
C ALA A 126 10.30 -0.71 -3.59
N ARG A 127 9.85 -1.65 -2.74
CA ARG A 127 9.12 -1.36 -1.51
C ARG A 127 9.59 -2.26 -0.37
N LEU A 128 9.66 -1.68 0.82
CA LEU A 128 9.89 -2.39 2.07
C LEU A 128 8.57 -2.79 2.74
N TRP A 129 7.53 -1.99 2.55
CA TRP A 129 6.21 -2.26 3.08
C TRP A 129 5.44 -3.24 2.17
N GLU A 130 4.49 -3.93 2.79
CA GLU A 130 3.50 -4.77 2.12
C GLU A 130 2.10 -4.23 2.48
N PRO A 131 1.10 -4.35 1.58
CA PRO A 131 -0.29 -4.12 1.96
C PRO A 131 -0.71 -5.09 3.06
N SER A 132 -1.90 -4.90 3.61
CA SER A 132 -2.51 -5.85 4.51
C SER A 132 -2.70 -7.21 3.81
N ASP A 133 -2.37 -8.32 4.49
CA ASP A 133 -2.43 -9.68 3.91
C ASP A 133 -3.77 -9.99 3.23
N ASN A 134 -4.87 -9.59 3.85
CA ASN A 134 -6.21 -9.78 3.30
C ASN A 134 -6.43 -8.98 2.00
N VAL A 135 -5.88 -7.77 1.89
CA VAL A 135 -5.95 -6.97 0.65
C VAL A 135 -5.08 -7.60 -0.44
N ALA A 136 -3.86 -8.02 -0.09
CA ALA A 136 -2.96 -8.73 -1.00
C ALA A 136 -3.59 -10.01 -1.57
N ARG A 137 -4.40 -10.70 -0.76
CA ARG A 137 -5.11 -11.92 -1.13
C ARG A 137 -6.36 -11.64 -1.96
N TRP A 138 -7.24 -10.75 -1.49
CA TRP A 138 -8.59 -10.62 -2.01
C TRP A 138 -8.73 -9.63 -3.15
N LEU A 139 -7.97 -8.53 -3.18
CA LEU A 139 -8.08 -7.57 -4.27
C LEU A 139 -7.79 -8.22 -5.64
N PRO A 140 -6.70 -9.00 -5.83
CA PRO A 140 -6.47 -9.74 -7.07
C PRO A 140 -7.57 -10.76 -7.39
N ALA A 141 -8.09 -11.47 -6.38
CA ALA A 141 -9.12 -12.49 -6.58
C ALA A 141 -10.45 -11.86 -7.04
N VAL A 142 -10.81 -10.71 -6.47
CA VAL A 142 -12.00 -9.94 -6.87
C VAL A 142 -11.80 -9.36 -8.27
N GLU A 143 -10.63 -8.80 -8.58
CA GLU A 143 -10.28 -8.35 -9.94
C GLU A 143 -10.44 -9.47 -10.97
N ALA A 144 -9.92 -10.67 -10.70
CA ALA A 144 -10.06 -11.81 -11.61
C ALA A 144 -11.53 -12.17 -11.84
N ARG A 145 -12.35 -12.16 -10.78
CA ARG A 145 -13.80 -12.41 -10.88
C ARG A 145 -14.52 -11.32 -11.69
N MET A 146 -14.06 -10.07 -11.59
CA MET A 146 -14.68 -8.89 -12.20
C MET A 146 -14.00 -8.42 -13.48
N ALA A 147 -13.03 -9.17 -14.02
CA ALA A 147 -12.21 -8.77 -15.17
C ALA A 147 -13.04 -8.43 -16.41
N HIS A 148 -14.14 -9.16 -16.64
CA HIS A 148 -15.08 -8.90 -17.73
C HIS A 148 -15.90 -7.60 -17.53
N ARG A 149 -15.90 -7.01 -16.32
CA ARG A 149 -16.71 -5.83 -15.94
C ARG A 149 -15.90 -4.55 -15.80
N TRP A 150 -14.62 -4.63 -15.42
CA TRP A 150 -13.76 -3.46 -15.17
C TRP A 150 -12.79 -3.16 -16.33
N GLY A 151 -12.77 -4.01 -17.36
CA GLY A 151 -11.76 -3.95 -18.43
C GLY A 151 -10.45 -4.62 -18.03
N ARG A 152 -9.49 -4.74 -18.96
CA ARG A 152 -8.15 -5.34 -18.72
C ARG A 152 -7.22 -4.40 -17.90
N GLY A 153 -7.73 -3.80 -16.83
CA GLY A 153 -7.02 -2.80 -16.01
C GLY A 153 -6.10 -3.39 -14.93
N GLY A 154 -6.03 -4.71 -14.77
CA GLY A 154 -5.22 -5.38 -13.75
C GLY A 154 -3.84 -5.80 -14.25
N ARG A 155 -3.09 -4.91 -14.91
CA ARG A 155 -1.66 -5.19 -15.16
C ARG A 155 -0.89 -4.81 -13.91
N LEU A 156 -0.39 -5.82 -13.19
CA LEU A 156 0.74 -5.63 -12.29
C LEU A 156 1.83 -4.94 -13.13
N LEU A 157 2.34 -3.78 -12.71
CA LEU A 157 3.62 -3.31 -13.22
C LEU A 157 4.65 -4.39 -12.83
N GLU A 158 5.02 -5.24 -13.80
CA GLU A 158 6.05 -6.25 -13.60
C GLU A 158 7.32 -5.56 -13.10
N GLY A 159 7.83 -6.03 -11.97
CA GLY A 159 8.88 -5.36 -11.22
C GLY A 159 8.99 -5.77 -9.74
N ALA A 160 8.10 -6.62 -9.24
CA ALA A 160 8.26 -7.32 -7.97
C ALA A 160 8.61 -8.79 -8.23
N ALA A 161 9.92 -9.07 -8.35
CA ALA A 161 10.54 -10.39 -8.30
C ALA A 161 9.85 -11.55 -9.05
N SER A 162 10.20 -11.73 -10.32
CA SER A 162 10.20 -13.04 -10.98
C SER A 162 11.26 -13.04 -12.08
N SER A 163 12.44 -13.59 -11.78
CA SER A 163 13.35 -14.06 -12.81
C SER A 163 13.02 -15.53 -13.06
N GLU A 164 12.49 -15.86 -14.22
CA GLU A 164 12.72 -17.17 -14.82
C GLU A 164 13.06 -16.97 -16.28
N ALA A 165 14.23 -17.50 -16.62
CA ALA A 165 14.73 -17.63 -17.97
C ALA A 165 13.97 -18.78 -18.66
N ALA A 166 13.55 -18.55 -19.89
CA ALA A 166 13.33 -19.61 -20.86
C ALA A 166 13.94 -19.17 -22.19
N SER A 167 15.06 -19.80 -22.52
CA SER A 167 15.76 -19.74 -23.80
C SER A 167 15.00 -20.54 -24.87
N SER A 168 14.99 -20.00 -26.10
CA SER A 168 14.94 -20.61 -27.46
C SER A 168 14.01 -21.85 -27.67
N GLU A 169 13.20 -21.97 -28.72
CA GLU A 169 13.42 -21.59 -30.13
C GLU A 169 12.15 -21.97 -30.93
N ALA A 170 11.64 -21.09 -31.81
CA ALA A 170 10.94 -21.42 -33.06
C ALA A 170 10.49 -20.13 -33.76
N ALA A 171 10.96 -19.91 -34.98
CA ALA A 171 10.61 -18.75 -35.82
C ALA A 171 9.18 -18.85 -36.37
N PRO A 172 8.45 -17.74 -36.49
CA PRO A 172 7.30 -17.65 -37.38
C PRO A 172 7.58 -16.73 -38.59
N SER A 173 6.86 -17.08 -39.65
CA SER A 173 6.74 -16.43 -40.95
C SER A 173 6.14 -15.03 -40.89
N GLU A 174 6.47 -14.27 -41.93
CA GLU A 174 6.04 -12.91 -42.27
C GLU A 174 4.52 -12.72 -42.17
N GLU A 175 4.08 -11.88 -41.23
CA GLU A 175 2.80 -11.18 -41.28
C GLU A 175 3.02 -9.71 -40.89
N GLU A 176 2.30 -8.83 -41.58
CA GLU A 176 2.42 -7.37 -41.63
C GLU A 176 2.48 -6.66 -40.26
N PRO A 177 3.10 -5.47 -40.15
CA PRO A 177 3.26 -4.80 -38.87
C PRO A 177 1.90 -4.33 -38.35
N ALA A 178 1.36 -5.08 -37.38
CA ALA A 178 0.32 -4.60 -36.51
C ALA A 178 0.83 -3.31 -35.85
N SER A 179 0.11 -2.21 -36.09
CA SER A 179 0.31 -0.93 -35.41
C SER A 179 0.53 -1.16 -33.92
N GLU A 180 1.63 -0.61 -33.38
CA GLU A 180 1.92 -0.61 -31.95
C GLU A 180 0.65 -0.19 -31.18
N PRO A 181 0.26 -0.90 -30.10
CA PRO A 181 -0.89 -0.48 -29.32
C PRO A 181 -0.59 0.91 -28.75
N ASP A 182 -1.42 1.88 -29.13
CA ASP A 182 -1.45 3.21 -28.51
C ASP A 182 -1.60 3.03 -26.99
N ASP A 183 -0.50 3.14 -26.25
CA ASP A 183 -0.41 3.08 -24.78
C ASP A 183 -0.97 4.37 -24.13
N HIS A 184 -2.00 4.96 -24.74
CA HIS A 184 -2.80 6.00 -24.11
C HIS A 184 -3.73 5.35 -23.07
N ASP A 185 -3.14 5.13 -21.90
CA ASP A 185 -3.80 4.84 -20.63
C ASP A 185 -4.87 5.89 -20.31
N ASP A 186 -6.09 5.70 -20.81
CA ASP A 186 -7.19 6.64 -20.61
C ASP A 186 -7.65 6.59 -19.13
N ASP A 187 -7.04 7.44 -18.30
CA ASP A 187 -7.24 7.57 -16.84
C ASP A 187 -8.73 7.76 -16.45
N ALA A 188 -9.55 8.24 -17.39
CA ALA A 188 -11.00 8.38 -17.23
C ALA A 188 -11.73 7.03 -17.10
N THR A 189 -11.15 5.93 -17.60
CA THR A 189 -11.79 4.59 -17.64
C THR A 189 -11.38 3.68 -16.48
N ARG A 190 -10.36 4.06 -15.70
CA ARG A 190 -9.87 3.25 -14.57
C ARG A 190 -10.95 3.07 -13.49
N PRO A 191 -11.12 1.86 -12.93
CA PRO A 191 -12.11 1.62 -11.90
C PRO A 191 -11.74 2.35 -10.60
N LEU A 192 -12.75 2.84 -9.88
CA LEU A 192 -12.58 3.56 -8.62
C LEU A 192 -12.72 2.62 -7.42
N CYS A 193 -11.70 2.62 -6.57
CA CYS A 193 -11.68 2.01 -5.25
C CYS A 193 -11.81 3.09 -4.17
N VAL A 194 -12.59 2.83 -3.12
CA VAL A 194 -12.64 3.66 -1.91
C VAL A 194 -11.99 2.90 -0.76
N ASP A 195 -10.95 3.47 -0.16
CA ASP A 195 -10.27 2.91 1.02
C ASP A 195 -10.73 3.66 2.28
N LEU A 196 -11.53 3.00 3.11
CA LEU A 196 -12.14 3.55 4.31
C LEU A 196 -11.23 3.37 5.54
N GLY A 197 -10.82 4.48 6.14
CA GLY A 197 -9.85 4.45 7.25
C GLY A 197 -8.45 4.09 6.76
N CYS A 198 -8.03 4.69 5.64
CA CYS A 198 -6.81 4.32 4.91
C CYS A 198 -5.50 4.53 5.71
N GLY A 199 -5.53 5.32 6.80
CA GLY A 199 -4.37 5.63 7.60
C GLY A 199 -3.21 6.19 6.76
N ALA A 200 -2.08 5.49 6.76
CA ALA A 200 -0.89 5.89 6.00
C ALA A 200 -0.87 5.39 4.54
N GLY A 201 -1.94 4.74 4.07
CA GLY A 201 -2.18 4.50 2.64
C GLY A 201 -1.49 3.30 1.99
N ARG A 202 -0.99 2.31 2.76
CA ARG A 202 -0.37 1.11 2.15
C ARG A 202 -1.33 0.36 1.22
N ASP A 203 -2.55 0.12 1.69
CA ASP A 203 -3.58 -0.60 0.92
C ASP A 203 -4.04 0.25 -0.28
N ALA A 204 -4.24 1.55 -0.08
CA ALA A 204 -4.54 2.49 -1.16
C ALA A 204 -3.45 2.55 -2.26
N VAL A 205 -2.18 2.70 -1.89
CA VAL A 205 -1.06 2.74 -2.85
C VAL A 205 -0.89 1.38 -3.54
N TYR A 206 -1.07 0.28 -2.83
CA TYR A 206 -1.07 -1.05 -3.44
C TYR A 206 -2.17 -1.20 -4.50
N ALA A 207 -3.42 -0.79 -4.20
CA ALA A 207 -4.49 -0.80 -5.19
C ALA A 207 -4.15 0.10 -6.39
N ALA A 208 -3.59 1.30 -6.17
CA ALA A 208 -3.20 2.19 -7.26
C ALA A 208 -2.09 1.62 -8.16
N LEU A 209 -1.12 0.91 -7.59
CA LEU A 209 -0.09 0.17 -8.32
C LEU A 209 -0.66 -0.97 -9.17
N ARG A 210 -1.86 -1.47 -8.84
CA ARG A 210 -2.61 -2.45 -9.63
C ARG A 210 -3.52 -1.81 -10.69
N GLY A 211 -3.46 -0.50 -10.84
CA GLY A 211 -4.20 0.24 -11.87
C GLY A 211 -5.51 0.87 -11.41
N TRP A 212 -5.81 0.87 -10.12
CA TRP A 212 -6.99 1.53 -9.58
C TRP A 212 -6.78 3.04 -9.45
N ARG A 213 -7.86 3.79 -9.62
CA ARG A 213 -7.99 5.09 -8.95
C ARG A 213 -8.48 4.82 -7.53
N VAL A 214 -7.90 5.48 -6.54
CA VAL A 214 -8.18 5.21 -5.13
C VAL A 214 -8.50 6.49 -4.38
N LEU A 215 -9.72 6.56 -3.87
CA LEU A 215 -10.11 7.58 -2.91
C LEU A 215 -9.80 7.08 -1.49
N ALA A 216 -8.78 7.66 -0.87
CA ALA A 216 -8.27 7.23 0.44
C ALA A 216 -8.86 8.14 1.53
N LEU A 217 -9.85 7.63 2.28
CA LEU A 217 -10.62 8.38 3.26
C LEU A 217 -10.09 8.14 4.67
N ASP A 218 -9.80 9.19 5.42
CA ASP A 218 -9.48 9.10 6.85
C ASP A 218 -9.78 10.41 7.58
N SER A 219 -9.85 10.38 8.91
CA SER A 219 -9.91 11.58 9.75
C SER A 219 -8.52 12.07 10.19
N ASP A 220 -7.51 11.18 10.19
CA ASP A 220 -6.14 11.46 10.59
C ASP A 220 -5.35 12.20 9.50
N ALA A 221 -5.23 13.52 9.65
CA ALA A 221 -4.45 14.36 8.74
C ALA A 221 -2.98 13.93 8.61
N LYS A 222 -2.35 13.38 9.67
CA LYS A 222 -0.96 12.92 9.62
C LYS A 222 -0.84 11.61 8.85
N GLY A 223 -1.81 10.71 9.03
CA GLY A 223 -1.98 9.51 8.21
C GLY A 223 -2.09 9.87 6.72
N LEU A 224 -3.00 10.78 6.38
CA LEU A 224 -3.22 11.18 4.99
C LEU A 224 -2.01 11.89 4.36
N ALA A 225 -1.25 12.69 5.12
CA ALA A 225 0.01 13.26 4.64
C ALA A 225 1.04 12.16 4.30
N ARG A 226 1.12 11.11 5.12
CA ARG A 226 1.94 9.93 4.84
C ARG A 226 1.44 9.15 3.62
N CYS A 227 0.12 8.98 3.48
CA CYS A 227 -0.51 8.39 2.29
C CYS A 227 -0.12 9.15 1.00
N ALA A 228 -0.22 10.48 1.00
CA ALA A 228 0.19 11.32 -0.14
C ALA A 228 1.68 11.18 -0.46
N ALA A 229 2.53 11.16 0.56
CA ALA A 229 3.97 10.97 0.40
C ALA A 229 4.30 9.57 -0.16
N LEU A 230 3.62 8.54 0.33
CA LEU A 230 3.76 7.16 -0.14
C LEU A 230 3.35 7.02 -1.62
N ALA A 231 2.22 7.60 -2.01
CA ALA A 231 1.76 7.59 -3.40
C ALA A 231 2.76 8.31 -4.33
N ARG A 232 3.34 9.43 -3.88
CA ARG A 232 4.40 10.14 -4.62
C ARG A 232 5.66 9.29 -4.74
N ALA A 233 6.11 8.65 -3.66
CA ALA A 233 7.29 7.80 -3.65
C ALA A 233 7.16 6.59 -4.60
N HIS A 234 5.93 6.13 -4.84
CA HIS A 234 5.62 5.03 -5.74
C HIS A 234 5.14 5.43 -7.13
N GLY A 235 5.15 6.74 -7.46
CA GLY A 235 4.78 7.22 -8.80
C GLY A 235 3.30 7.05 -9.15
N VAL A 236 2.41 6.98 -8.15
CA VAL A 236 0.96 6.80 -8.33
C VAL A 236 0.15 7.92 -7.68
N ARG A 237 0.75 9.11 -7.54
CA ARG A 237 0.14 10.28 -6.87
C ARG A 237 -1.14 10.78 -7.56
N ASP A 238 -1.18 10.63 -8.87
CA ASP A 238 -2.29 10.95 -9.78
C ASP A 238 -3.44 9.96 -9.66
N ARG A 239 -3.17 8.78 -9.08
CA ARG A 239 -4.15 7.69 -8.89
C ARG A 239 -4.64 7.55 -7.46
N VAL A 240 -4.02 8.22 -6.49
CA VAL A 240 -4.45 8.20 -5.08
C VAL A 240 -4.88 9.59 -4.66
N ALA A 241 -6.13 9.73 -4.22
CA ALA A 241 -6.71 10.97 -3.71
C ALA A 241 -6.97 10.84 -2.19
N PRO A 242 -6.06 11.35 -1.32
CA PRO A 242 -6.30 11.40 0.12
C PRO A 242 -7.33 12.48 0.45
N VAL A 243 -8.41 12.10 1.13
CA VAL A 243 -9.47 13.02 1.55
C VAL A 243 -9.71 12.89 3.05
N ARG A 244 -9.64 14.03 3.73
CA ARG A 244 -9.91 14.13 5.15
C ARG A 244 -11.41 14.21 5.39
N VAL A 245 -11.99 13.16 5.96
CA VAL A 245 -13.41 13.06 6.27
C VAL A 245 -13.63 12.34 7.59
N ASP A 246 -14.56 12.83 8.40
CA ASP A 246 -15.01 12.12 9.59
C ASP A 246 -16.25 11.28 9.25
N LEU A 247 -16.03 9.98 9.01
CA LEU A 247 -17.08 9.02 8.70
C LEU A 247 -17.99 8.66 9.90
N GLU A 248 -17.68 9.15 11.11
CA GLU A 248 -18.61 9.08 12.25
C GLU A 248 -19.67 10.16 12.16
N ARG A 249 -19.30 11.33 11.64
CA ARG A 249 -20.16 12.53 11.58
C ARG A 249 -20.76 12.79 10.21
N THR A 250 -20.26 12.14 9.16
CA THR A 250 -20.70 12.34 7.78
C THR A 250 -21.67 11.24 7.37
N ASP A 251 -22.76 11.59 6.71
CA ASP A 251 -23.72 10.62 6.19
C ASP A 251 -23.09 9.80 5.04
N PRO A 252 -23.10 8.45 5.10
CA PRO A 252 -22.58 7.63 4.01
C PRO A 252 -23.22 7.95 2.64
N ALA A 253 -24.51 8.25 2.59
CA ALA A 253 -25.19 8.57 1.33
C ALA A 253 -24.58 9.82 0.69
N VAL A 254 -24.37 10.87 1.49
CA VAL A 254 -23.72 12.12 1.05
C VAL A 254 -22.29 11.86 0.59
N VAL A 255 -21.57 10.96 1.26
CA VAL A 255 -20.20 10.58 0.84
C VAL A 255 -20.21 10.00 -0.57
N PHE A 256 -20.98 8.95 -0.81
CA PHE A 256 -20.99 8.25 -2.10
C PHE A 256 -21.64 9.07 -3.22
N GLU A 257 -22.61 9.93 -2.92
CA GLU A 257 -23.18 10.89 -3.86
C GLU A 257 -22.14 11.92 -4.30
N THR A 258 -21.44 12.54 -3.34
CA THR A 258 -20.41 13.54 -3.64
C THR A 258 -19.27 12.93 -4.47
N ILE A 259 -18.86 11.69 -4.18
CA ILE A 259 -17.85 10.98 -4.98
C ILE A 259 -18.30 10.83 -6.44
N GLY A 260 -19.57 10.47 -6.67
CA GLY A 260 -20.12 10.35 -8.02
C GLY A 260 -20.29 11.67 -8.76
N ALA A 261 -20.40 12.78 -8.02
CA ALA A 261 -20.57 14.12 -8.55
C ALA A 261 -19.25 14.90 -8.74
N ARG A 262 -18.09 14.37 -8.36
CA ARG A 262 -16.81 15.11 -8.47
C ARG A 262 -15.93 14.56 -9.60
N PRO A 263 -15.46 15.40 -10.54
CA PRO A 263 -14.46 14.95 -11.50
C PRO A 263 -13.17 14.60 -10.77
N TRP A 264 -12.46 13.57 -11.25
CA TRP A 264 -11.23 13.10 -10.60
C TRP A 264 -10.20 14.21 -10.40
N SER A 265 -10.03 15.07 -11.40
CA SER A 265 -9.13 16.23 -11.40
C SER A 265 -9.43 17.26 -10.30
N SER A 266 -10.59 17.21 -9.65
CA SER A 266 -10.87 18.04 -8.46
C SER A 266 -10.35 17.44 -7.16
N LEU A 267 -10.13 16.12 -7.15
CA LEU A 267 -9.69 15.31 -6.01
C LEU A 267 -8.17 15.11 -6.02
N VAL A 268 -7.56 15.05 -7.20
CA VAL A 268 -6.10 15.02 -7.40
C VAL A 268 -5.63 16.34 -8.01
N ASN A 269 -4.50 16.87 -7.55
CA ASN A 269 -3.90 18.09 -8.12
C ASN A 269 -2.38 18.06 -7.90
N ASP A 270 -1.62 18.28 -8.98
CA ASP A 270 -0.15 18.24 -8.98
C ASP A 270 0.51 19.21 -7.98
N ALA A 271 -0.15 20.32 -7.65
CA ALA A 271 0.35 21.28 -6.67
C ALA A 271 0.01 20.91 -5.22
N ARG A 272 -0.85 19.91 -4.97
CA ARG A 272 -1.31 19.58 -3.62
C ARG A 272 -0.33 18.64 -2.92
N ALA A 273 0.38 19.16 -1.93
CA ALA A 273 1.18 18.37 -1.00
C ALA A 273 0.33 17.67 0.07
N SER A 274 -0.93 18.06 0.24
CA SER A 274 -1.82 17.67 1.34
C SER A 274 -3.13 17.06 0.87
N ALA A 275 -3.79 16.34 1.78
CA ALA A 275 -5.14 15.82 1.58
C ALA A 275 -6.17 16.92 1.32
N VAL A 276 -7.22 16.57 0.58
CA VAL A 276 -8.38 17.44 0.38
C VAL A 276 -9.28 17.38 1.61
N ASP A 277 -9.71 18.52 2.13
CA ASP A 277 -10.68 18.53 3.23
C ASP A 277 -12.10 18.31 2.69
N TRP A 278 -12.85 17.38 3.29
CA TRP A 278 -14.21 17.06 2.89
C TRP A 278 -15.12 18.30 2.80
N ALA A 279 -14.98 19.24 3.73
CA ALA A 279 -15.82 20.44 3.77
C ALA A 279 -15.67 21.28 2.49
N SER A 280 -14.50 21.27 1.86
CA SER A 280 -14.28 21.98 0.59
C SER A 280 -15.03 21.34 -0.59
N LEU A 281 -15.27 20.03 -0.54
CA LEU A 281 -15.95 19.27 -1.59
C LEU A 281 -17.47 19.39 -1.55
N VAL A 282 -18.03 19.83 -0.43
CA VAL A 282 -19.48 19.95 -0.21
C VAL A 282 -19.94 21.40 0.02
N SER A 283 -19.04 22.37 -0.16
CA SER A 283 -19.36 23.80 -0.06
C SER A 283 -20.35 24.24 -1.15
N ARG A 284 -21.14 25.28 -0.86
CA ARG A 284 -22.12 25.82 -1.83
C ARG A 284 -21.46 26.25 -3.14
N ASP A 285 -20.31 26.93 -3.07
CA ASP A 285 -19.55 27.34 -4.25
C ASP A 285 -19.08 26.14 -5.09
N ALA A 286 -18.74 25.02 -4.43
CA ALA A 286 -18.40 23.78 -5.12
C ALA A 286 -19.63 23.11 -5.76
N ASN A 287 -20.83 23.28 -5.21
CA ASN A 287 -22.07 22.77 -5.80
C ASN A 287 -22.53 23.64 -6.98
N ASP A 288 -22.40 24.96 -6.90
CA ASP A 288 -22.78 25.89 -7.98
C ASP A 288 -21.84 25.79 -9.19
N ALA A 289 -20.57 25.41 -8.97
CA ALA A 289 -19.62 25.13 -10.04
C ALA A 289 -19.83 23.77 -10.75
N PHE A 290 -20.75 22.93 -10.26
CA PHE A 290 -21.03 21.61 -10.84
C PHE A 290 -22.18 21.68 -11.86
N THR A 291 -21.84 21.72 -13.15
CA THR A 291 -22.82 21.81 -14.26
C THR A 291 -23.06 20.47 -14.97
N GLY A 292 -22.57 19.35 -14.41
CA GLY A 292 -22.66 18.02 -15.03
C GLY A 292 -23.84 17.19 -14.55
N THR A 293 -24.37 16.30 -15.39
CA THR A 293 -25.29 15.24 -14.95
C THR A 293 -24.53 14.30 -14.00
N PRO A 294 -25.05 13.93 -12.82
CA PRO A 294 -24.37 12.99 -11.93
C PRO A 294 -24.07 11.70 -12.69
N ALA A 295 -22.79 11.33 -12.78
CA ALA A 295 -22.43 10.02 -13.31
C ALA A 295 -23.05 8.95 -12.39
N LYS A 296 -23.45 7.81 -12.97
CA LYS A 296 -23.74 6.61 -12.16
C LYS A 296 -22.57 6.39 -11.19
N ASN A 297 -22.88 6.13 -9.90
CA ASN A 297 -21.88 5.91 -8.86
C ASN A 297 -20.67 5.13 -9.41
N PRO A 298 -19.47 5.74 -9.52
CA PRO A 298 -18.34 5.17 -10.23
C PRO A 298 -17.59 4.12 -9.40
N VAL A 299 -17.95 3.95 -8.13
CA VAL A 299 -17.26 3.06 -7.20
C VAL A 299 -17.44 1.59 -7.63
N ARG A 300 -16.31 0.91 -7.76
CA ARG A 300 -16.22 -0.52 -8.12
C ARG A 300 -15.67 -1.38 -6.99
N ALA A 301 -14.90 -0.81 -6.07
CA ALA A 301 -14.44 -1.51 -4.89
C ALA A 301 -14.50 -0.61 -3.65
N VAL A 302 -14.80 -1.21 -2.50
CA VAL A 302 -14.60 -0.60 -1.18
C VAL A 302 -13.70 -1.50 -0.35
N LEU A 303 -12.60 -0.93 0.15
CA LEU A 303 -11.71 -1.53 1.14
C LEU A 303 -12.00 -0.93 2.51
N ALA A 304 -12.01 -1.75 3.55
CA ALA A 304 -12.01 -1.29 4.94
C ALA A 304 -11.14 -2.24 5.76
N VAL A 305 -9.98 -1.76 6.23
CA VAL A 305 -9.02 -2.59 6.97
C VAL A 305 -8.79 -2.04 8.36
N ARG A 306 -9.06 -2.85 9.39
CA ARG A 306 -8.98 -2.46 10.81
C ARG A 306 -9.76 -1.16 11.11
N PHE A 307 -10.80 -0.92 10.34
CA PHE A 307 -11.71 0.20 10.43
C PHE A 307 -13.14 -0.33 10.58
N LEU A 308 -13.89 0.23 11.54
CA LEU A 308 -15.28 -0.12 11.76
C LEU A 308 -16.13 1.11 12.02
N ARG A 309 -17.02 1.40 11.07
CA ARG A 309 -18.18 2.27 11.25
C ARG A 309 -19.41 1.55 10.73
N ARG A 310 -20.20 0.99 11.65
CA ARG A 310 -21.39 0.19 11.33
C ARG A 310 -22.36 0.90 10.40
N ARG A 311 -22.58 2.19 10.63
CA ARG A 311 -23.46 3.01 9.77
C ARG A 311 -23.01 2.98 8.30
N VAL A 312 -21.70 3.06 8.04
CA VAL A 312 -21.15 2.94 6.68
C VAL A 312 -21.36 1.52 6.17
N ALA A 313 -20.91 0.51 6.92
CA ALA A 313 -20.99 -0.91 6.53
C ALA A 313 -22.42 -1.34 6.15
N GLN A 314 -23.41 -0.96 6.96
CA GLN A 314 -24.83 -1.27 6.77
C GLN A 314 -25.47 -0.51 5.60
N SER A 315 -24.88 0.61 5.17
CA SER A 315 -25.40 1.42 4.06
C SER A 315 -24.85 0.99 2.70
N LEU A 316 -23.65 0.41 2.66
CA LEU A 316 -22.99 -0.01 1.41
C LEU A 316 -23.86 -0.91 0.49
N PRO A 317 -24.63 -1.90 0.99
CA PRO A 317 -25.44 -2.75 0.13
C PRO A 317 -26.45 -2.00 -0.73
N ARG A 318 -26.95 -0.85 -0.24
CA ARG A 318 -27.88 0.04 -0.94
C ARG A 318 -27.17 1.03 -1.85
N LEU A 319 -26.06 1.60 -1.38
CA LEU A 319 -25.38 2.72 -2.02
C LEU A 319 -24.51 2.33 -3.23
N LEU A 320 -23.93 1.13 -3.22
CA LEU A 320 -22.98 0.72 -4.25
C LEU A 320 -23.68 0.19 -5.51
N PRO A 321 -23.20 0.51 -6.72
CA PRO A 321 -23.82 0.07 -7.96
C PRO A 321 -23.66 -1.45 -8.18
N ALA A 322 -24.45 -2.01 -9.10
CA ALA A 322 -24.18 -3.35 -9.60
C ALA A 322 -22.80 -3.41 -10.28
N GLY A 323 -22.08 -4.51 -10.06
CA GLY A 323 -20.68 -4.68 -10.47
C GLY A 323 -19.66 -4.09 -9.48
N ALA A 324 -20.08 -3.75 -8.25
CA ALA A 324 -19.19 -3.33 -7.17
C ALA A 324 -18.80 -4.51 -6.27
N ALA A 325 -17.69 -4.36 -5.54
CA ALA A 325 -17.23 -5.28 -4.53
C ALA A 325 -16.95 -4.56 -3.20
N VAL A 326 -17.10 -5.28 -2.09
CA VAL A 326 -16.74 -4.82 -0.75
C VAL A 326 -15.82 -5.86 -0.13
N MET A 327 -14.69 -5.41 0.39
CA MET A 327 -13.72 -6.21 1.12
C MET A 327 -13.52 -5.54 2.48
N TRP A 328 -14.05 -6.17 3.53
CA TRP A 328 -14.06 -5.63 4.89
C TRP A 328 -13.31 -6.56 5.83
N PHE A 329 -12.21 -6.07 6.40
CA PHE A 329 -11.29 -6.85 7.20
C PHE A 329 -11.07 -6.18 8.56
N HIS A 330 -11.78 -6.62 9.60
CA HIS A 330 -11.75 -5.96 10.90
C HIS A 330 -11.79 -6.95 12.07
N PHE A 331 -11.33 -6.53 13.25
CA PHE A 331 -11.37 -7.36 14.45
C PHE A 331 -12.80 -7.81 14.78
N THR A 332 -12.96 -9.09 15.12
CA THR A 332 -14.23 -9.69 15.56
C THR A 332 -14.20 -9.94 17.07
N ARG A 333 -15.37 -10.29 17.62
CA ARG A 333 -15.45 -10.91 18.96
C ARG A 333 -14.38 -11.98 19.15
N GLY A 334 -13.82 -12.01 20.35
CA GLY A 334 -12.69 -12.83 20.73
C GLY A 334 -11.35 -12.08 20.70
N ALA A 335 -11.22 -10.95 20.00
CA ALA A 335 -10.02 -10.12 20.07
C ALA A 335 -9.78 -9.57 21.48
N GLU A 336 -10.84 -9.25 22.20
CA GLU A 336 -10.83 -8.80 23.59
C GLU A 336 -10.35 -9.87 24.56
N LEU A 337 -10.39 -11.15 24.17
CA LEU A 337 -10.00 -12.31 24.97
C LEU A 337 -8.54 -12.74 24.75
N THR A 338 -7.83 -12.11 23.80
CA THR A 338 -6.42 -12.40 23.53
C THR A 338 -5.49 -11.73 24.53
N ALA A 339 -4.23 -12.18 24.60
CA ALA A 339 -3.20 -11.54 25.43
C ALA A 339 -2.99 -10.05 25.10
N VAL A 340 -3.25 -9.63 23.86
CA VAL A 340 -3.21 -8.21 23.46
C VAL A 340 -4.38 -7.41 24.06
N GLY A 341 -5.54 -8.05 24.24
CA GLY A 341 -6.70 -7.51 24.93
C GLY A 341 -7.33 -6.25 24.29
N ARG A 342 -7.02 -5.94 23.02
CA ARG A 342 -7.55 -4.77 22.29
C ARG A 342 -7.70 -5.04 20.78
N PRO A 343 -8.76 -4.53 20.11
CA PRO A 343 -9.86 -3.73 20.68
C PRO A 343 -10.73 -4.56 21.64
N ASN A 344 -11.35 -3.90 22.62
CA ASN A 344 -12.09 -4.56 23.72
C ASN A 344 -13.48 -3.99 23.99
N LYS A 345 -13.88 -2.94 23.26
CA LYS A 345 -15.24 -2.41 23.34
C LYS A 345 -16.08 -3.09 22.27
N ALA A 346 -17.27 -3.55 22.63
CA ALA A 346 -18.18 -4.20 21.68
C ALA A 346 -18.45 -3.34 20.43
N LYS A 347 -18.53 -2.01 20.60
CA LYS A 347 -18.69 -1.08 19.46
C LYS A 347 -17.53 -1.10 18.46
N ASP A 348 -16.35 -1.57 18.85
CA ASP A 348 -15.13 -1.62 18.03
C ASP A 348 -14.85 -3.04 17.50
N LEU A 349 -15.76 -4.00 17.70
CA LEU A 349 -15.63 -5.40 17.32
C LEU A 349 -16.82 -5.80 16.45
N LEU A 350 -16.60 -6.52 15.35
CA LEU A 350 -17.68 -7.13 14.58
C LEU A 350 -18.25 -8.36 15.29
N GLU A 351 -19.58 -8.51 15.25
CA GLU A 351 -20.26 -9.74 15.63
C GLU A 351 -20.19 -10.78 14.49
N ASP A 352 -20.28 -12.07 14.83
CA ASP A 352 -20.27 -13.14 13.83
C ASP A 352 -21.49 -13.02 12.89
N GLY A 353 -21.24 -13.14 11.59
CA GLY A 353 -22.29 -12.98 10.56
C GLY A 353 -22.91 -11.58 10.45
N GLU A 354 -22.40 -10.56 11.15
CA GLU A 354 -22.96 -9.19 11.15
C GLU A 354 -23.02 -8.61 9.72
N LEU A 355 -21.90 -8.70 8.99
CA LEU A 355 -21.80 -8.18 7.63
C LEU A 355 -22.58 -9.04 6.63
N ARG A 356 -22.58 -10.38 6.79
CA ARG A 356 -23.41 -11.27 5.97
C ARG A 356 -24.88 -10.91 6.05
N THR A 357 -25.37 -10.63 7.26
CA THR A 357 -26.75 -10.23 7.50
C THR A 357 -27.06 -8.89 6.82
N ALA A 358 -26.17 -7.90 6.97
CA ALA A 358 -26.35 -6.59 6.34
C ALA A 358 -26.41 -6.67 4.79
N PHE A 359 -25.53 -7.47 4.18
CA PHE A 359 -25.50 -7.63 2.73
C PHE A 359 -26.60 -8.55 2.19
N GLY A 360 -27.08 -9.52 2.99
CA GLY A 360 -28.22 -10.38 2.65
C GLY A 360 -29.58 -9.67 2.68
N ALA A 361 -29.66 -8.50 3.32
CA ALA A 361 -30.88 -7.69 3.36
C ALA A 361 -31.21 -7.03 2.00
N GLU A 362 -30.24 -6.92 1.09
CA GLU A 362 -30.40 -6.33 -0.23
C GLU A 362 -30.21 -7.38 -1.33
N ARG A 363 -31.06 -7.36 -2.37
CA ARG A 363 -30.93 -8.28 -3.49
C ARG A 363 -29.70 -7.98 -4.35
N GLY A 364 -29.14 -9.02 -4.94
CA GLY A 364 -28.04 -8.95 -5.91
C GLY A 364 -26.63 -8.99 -5.30
N TRP A 365 -26.49 -9.22 -4.00
CA TRP A 365 -25.19 -9.45 -3.35
C TRP A 365 -24.88 -10.93 -3.21
N THR A 366 -23.70 -11.32 -3.68
CA THR A 366 -23.10 -12.63 -3.48
C THR A 366 -21.97 -12.49 -2.45
N VAL A 367 -22.11 -13.13 -1.28
CA VAL A 367 -21.04 -13.21 -0.28
C VAL A 367 -20.03 -14.26 -0.76
N VAL A 368 -18.82 -13.81 -1.09
CA VAL A 368 -17.72 -14.64 -1.62
C VAL A 368 -16.89 -15.22 -0.48
N ALA A 369 -16.69 -14.45 0.58
CA ALA A 369 -16.04 -14.88 1.81
C ALA A 369 -16.72 -14.24 3.01
N ASP A 370 -16.87 -15.02 4.07
CA ASP A 370 -17.28 -14.54 5.39
C ASP A 370 -16.79 -15.56 6.41
N GLY A 371 -15.54 -15.36 6.83
CA GLY A 371 -14.85 -16.16 7.83
C GLY A 371 -14.00 -15.26 8.73
N ALA A 372 -13.04 -15.86 9.43
CA ALA A 372 -12.06 -15.13 10.22
C ALA A 372 -10.68 -15.76 10.13
N THR A 373 -9.64 -14.92 10.11
CA THR A 373 -8.23 -15.32 10.20
C THR A 373 -7.64 -14.82 11.51
N LYS A 374 -6.59 -15.48 12.01
CA LYS A 374 -5.87 -15.02 13.20
C LYS A 374 -4.60 -14.28 12.79
N LEU A 375 -4.39 -13.09 13.35
CA LEU A 375 -3.12 -12.39 13.24
C LEU A 375 -2.01 -13.16 13.99
N PRO A 376 -0.72 -12.87 13.73
CA PRO A 376 0.39 -13.48 14.46
C PRO A 376 0.32 -13.30 15.98
N ASP A 377 -0.37 -12.28 16.47
CA ASP A 377 -0.62 -12.04 17.90
C ASP A 377 -1.90 -12.70 18.44
N GLY A 378 -2.52 -13.57 17.64
CA GLY A 378 -3.67 -14.40 18.01
C GLY A 378 -5.03 -13.72 17.83
N ARG A 379 -5.09 -12.42 17.54
CA ARG A 379 -6.37 -11.70 17.39
C ARG A 379 -7.14 -12.15 16.15
N PRO A 380 -8.44 -12.50 16.27
CA PRO A 380 -9.27 -12.82 15.13
C PRO A 380 -9.65 -11.55 14.35
N VAL A 381 -9.56 -11.64 13.03
CA VAL A 381 -9.93 -10.61 12.07
C VAL A 381 -10.88 -11.25 11.06
N SER A 382 -12.05 -10.63 10.86
CA SER A 382 -13.02 -11.02 9.86
C SER A 382 -12.40 -10.96 8.46
N GLU A 383 -12.74 -11.94 7.65
CA GLU A 383 -12.47 -12.01 6.22
C GLU A 383 -13.81 -11.95 5.47
N PHE A 384 -14.37 -10.74 5.34
CA PHE A 384 -15.63 -10.53 4.65
C PHE A 384 -15.41 -9.94 3.25
N VAL A 385 -15.90 -10.65 2.23
CA VAL A 385 -15.87 -10.20 0.83
C VAL A 385 -17.23 -10.46 0.19
N ALA A 386 -17.83 -9.41 -0.36
CA ALA A 386 -19.09 -9.49 -1.08
C ALA A 386 -19.00 -8.79 -2.42
N VAL A 387 -19.73 -9.30 -3.40
CA VAL A 387 -19.81 -8.73 -4.75
C VAL A 387 -21.26 -8.51 -5.15
N ARG A 388 -21.54 -7.39 -5.81
CA ARG A 388 -22.88 -7.10 -6.33
C ARG A 388 -22.96 -7.52 -7.78
N ASP A 389 -23.71 -8.58 -8.05
CA ASP A 389 -23.96 -9.04 -9.41
C ASP A 389 -25.00 -8.14 -10.10
N ARG A 390 -24.89 -8.01 -11.43
CA ARG A 390 -26.00 -7.47 -12.22
C ARG A 390 -27.04 -8.59 -12.31
N VAL A 391 -28.25 -8.30 -11.83
CA VAL A 391 -29.45 -9.09 -12.16
C VAL A 391 -29.79 -8.87 -13.62
#